data_AF-A1RXZ1-F1
#
_entry.id   AF-A1RXZ1-F1
#
_cell.length_a   1.000
_cell.length_b   1.000
_cell.length_c   1.000
_cell.angle_alpha   90.00
_cell.angle_beta   90.00
_cell.angle_gamma   90.00
#
_symmetry.space_group_name_H-M   'P 1'
#
loop_
_entity.id
_entity.type
_entity.pdbx_description
1 polymer ?
#
loop_
_entity_poly.entity_id
_entity_poly.type
_entity_poly.pdbx_seq_one_letter_code
_entity_poly.pdbx_strand_id
1 'polypeptide(L)'
;MLEDLELLLLLSYTEAPPSHVFKWLEEHGYSYKASRSLLEAARSDEESGSRHALRTILGEKVSRLETKLETFSRKSESLAEIFSITLLSAPLMLYSLALFNPRMVAPLTLALMTLNAVIIFTYSSVYPRELRALKVGPIQVILAALPFASLALLSLPPALVLAALAAFSLPGFLYNFTLVTRVQRELRENLELLVRVASAPFHAFKTVKPEKLLAGKFVSNLTPSVRLSLFLSAYWGTDREAMLGLKNTYEKILRILHSLQARALLNGLTNLVGLFLLGFASSLISQLLESIARVELLQSVGVPADVRGLEQWFLAYLLFACMAYSGGISALSFGTPLLLPLWLPAAALAALAGLSAGRNLVIIHG
;
A
#
# COMPACT_ATOMS: atom_id res chain seq x y z
N MET A 1 7.32 -13.78 14.99
CA MET A 1 8.15 -14.52 14.04
C MET A 1 9.15 -13.56 13.42
N LEU A 2 10.44 -13.74 13.68
CA LEU A 2 11.54 -13.04 12.99
C LEU A 2 11.86 -13.80 11.70
N GLU A 3 11.96 -13.12 10.57
CA GLU A 3 12.41 -13.72 9.31
C GLU A 3 13.90 -13.44 9.08
N ASP A 4 14.43 -13.87 7.94
CA ASP A 4 15.86 -13.83 7.67
C ASP A 4 16.47 -12.42 7.76
N LEU A 5 15.77 -11.36 7.32
CA LEU A 5 16.35 -10.00 7.35
C LEU A 5 16.47 -9.52 8.80
N GLU A 6 15.44 -9.78 9.60
CA GLU A 6 15.39 -9.48 11.02
C GLU A 6 16.47 -10.23 11.79
N LEU A 7 16.67 -11.51 11.49
CA LEU A 7 17.73 -12.34 12.07
C LEU A 7 19.12 -11.88 11.64
N LEU A 8 19.33 -11.49 10.39
CA LEU A 8 20.63 -10.95 9.94
C LEU A 8 20.94 -9.63 10.65
N LEU A 9 19.98 -8.72 10.77
CA LEU A 9 20.15 -7.47 11.53
C LEU A 9 20.47 -7.73 13.02
N LEU A 10 19.93 -8.81 13.58
CA LEU A 10 20.23 -9.24 14.94
C LEU A 10 21.66 -9.77 15.06
N LEU A 11 21.99 -10.78 14.27
CA LEU A 11 23.22 -11.57 14.41
C LEU A 11 24.47 -10.82 13.92
N SER A 12 24.35 -9.96 12.91
CA SER A 12 25.50 -9.23 12.34
C SER A 12 26.09 -8.16 13.26
N TYR A 13 25.31 -7.68 14.24
CA TYR A 13 25.66 -6.55 15.11
C TYR A 13 25.59 -6.87 16.60
N THR A 14 25.35 -8.13 16.94
CA THR A 14 25.41 -8.62 18.32
C THR A 14 26.76 -9.30 18.56
N GLU A 15 27.43 -8.94 19.66
CA GLU A 15 28.74 -9.48 20.02
C GLU A 15 28.66 -10.94 20.52
N ALA A 16 27.52 -11.37 21.07
CA ALA A 16 27.34 -12.75 21.51
C ALA A 16 27.43 -13.76 20.36
N PRO A 17 27.94 -14.99 20.61
CA PRO A 17 27.94 -16.08 19.65
C PRO A 17 26.55 -16.32 19.05
N PRO A 18 26.42 -16.58 17.73
CA PRO A 18 25.12 -16.80 17.09
C PRO A 18 24.29 -17.91 17.77
N SER A 19 24.91 -19.01 18.19
CA SER A 19 24.24 -20.08 18.96
C SER A 19 23.58 -19.58 20.25
N HIS A 20 24.26 -18.69 20.99
CA HIS A 20 23.74 -18.09 22.22
C HIS A 20 22.55 -17.17 21.93
N VAL A 21 22.63 -16.40 20.84
CA VAL A 21 21.53 -15.54 20.41
C VAL A 21 20.30 -16.38 20.04
N PHE A 22 20.47 -17.47 19.27
CA PHE A 22 19.37 -18.37 18.94
C PHE A 22 18.74 -19.01 20.19
N LYS A 23 19.57 -19.52 21.10
CA LYS A 23 19.09 -20.10 22.36
C LYS A 23 18.32 -19.08 23.20
N TRP A 24 18.83 -17.84 23.29
CA TRP A 24 18.16 -16.76 24.01
C TRP A 24 16.78 -16.45 23.41
N LEU A 25 16.66 -16.43 22.08
CA LEU A 25 15.38 -16.23 21.39
C LEU A 25 14.37 -17.32 21.75
N GLU A 26 14.79 -18.59 21.73
CA GLU A 26 13.94 -19.74 22.10
C GLU A 26 13.49 -19.65 23.56
N GLU A 27 14.42 -19.39 24.49
CA GLU A 27 14.14 -19.28 25.93
C GLU A 27 13.14 -18.15 26.25
N HIS A 28 13.12 -17.08 25.44
CA HIS A 28 12.23 -15.93 25.62
C HIS A 28 10.98 -15.98 24.72
N GLY A 29 10.70 -17.13 24.10
CA GLY A 29 9.46 -17.38 23.34
C GLY A 29 9.40 -16.68 21.98
N TYR A 30 10.53 -16.24 21.42
CA TYR A 30 10.58 -15.67 20.08
C TYR A 30 10.58 -16.77 19.02
N SER A 31 9.52 -16.80 18.20
CA SER A 31 9.54 -17.59 16.97
C SER A 31 10.46 -16.96 15.93
N TYR A 32 11.26 -17.76 15.24
CA TYR A 32 12.06 -17.32 14.10
C TYR A 32 12.13 -18.37 12.99
N LYS A 33 12.41 -17.92 11.76
CA LYS A 33 12.64 -18.77 10.60
C LYS A 33 13.91 -18.34 9.89
N ALA A 34 14.94 -19.18 9.98
CA ALA A 34 16.25 -18.96 9.36
C ALA A 34 16.42 -19.81 8.10
N SER A 35 16.92 -19.21 7.03
CA SER A 35 17.37 -19.95 5.84
C SER A 35 18.64 -20.75 6.13
N ARG A 36 18.86 -21.78 5.31
CA ARG A 36 20.05 -22.63 5.39
C ARG A 36 21.34 -21.83 5.26
N SER A 37 21.39 -20.86 4.34
CA SER A 37 22.57 -20.00 4.16
C SER A 37 22.87 -19.11 5.37
N LEU A 38 21.83 -18.64 6.06
CA LEU A 38 22.00 -17.87 7.31
C LEU A 38 22.57 -18.76 8.42
N LEU A 39 22.06 -19.99 8.56
CA LEU A 39 22.56 -20.94 9.55
C LEU A 39 24.01 -21.38 9.27
N GLU A 40 24.37 -21.59 8.00
CA GLU A 40 25.73 -21.93 7.59
C GLU A 40 26.70 -20.76 7.87
N ALA A 41 26.31 -19.53 7.54
CA ALA A 41 27.11 -18.35 7.87
C ALA A 41 27.23 -18.12 9.38
N ALA A 42 26.17 -18.34 10.15
CA ALA A 42 26.20 -18.24 11.60
C ALA A 42 27.20 -19.21 12.22
N ARG A 43 27.24 -20.47 11.75
CA ARG A 43 28.24 -21.45 12.20
C ARG A 43 29.66 -21.04 11.83
N SER A 44 29.87 -20.61 10.59
CA SER A 44 31.19 -20.18 10.12
C SER A 44 31.72 -18.95 10.89
N ASP A 45 30.86 -17.98 11.17
CA ASP A 45 31.19 -16.80 11.98
C ASP A 45 31.41 -17.16 13.46
N GLU A 46 30.73 -18.18 13.98
CA GLU A 46 30.97 -18.70 15.33
C GLU A 46 32.33 -19.40 15.45
N GLU A 47 32.68 -20.26 14.48
CA GLU A 47 33.96 -20.98 14.43
C GLU A 47 35.15 -20.04 14.21
N SER A 48 34.99 -19.01 13.38
CA SER A 48 36.05 -18.04 13.07
C SER A 48 36.18 -16.91 14.10
N GLY A 49 35.21 -16.73 14.98
CA GLY A 49 35.14 -15.59 15.90
C GLY A 49 34.91 -14.24 15.21
N SER A 50 34.59 -14.23 13.91
CA SER A 50 34.32 -13.04 13.12
C SER A 50 32.82 -12.89 12.85
N ARG A 51 32.38 -11.70 12.41
CA ARG A 51 31.00 -11.46 11.92
C ARG A 51 30.96 -11.21 10.42
N HIS A 52 32.02 -11.61 9.71
CA HIS A 52 32.22 -11.25 8.32
C HIS A 52 31.20 -11.94 7.40
N ALA A 53 30.93 -13.24 7.56
CA ALA A 53 30.01 -13.96 6.69
C ALA A 53 28.58 -13.43 6.82
N LEU A 54 28.11 -13.21 8.05
CA LEU A 54 26.79 -12.62 8.32
C LEU A 54 26.70 -11.19 7.78
N ARG A 55 27.74 -10.36 7.96
CA ARG A 55 27.77 -8.99 7.41
C ARG A 55 27.77 -8.98 5.87
N THR A 56 28.46 -9.92 5.24
CA THR A 56 28.47 -10.08 3.78
C THR A 56 27.08 -10.47 3.28
N ILE A 57 26.43 -11.47 3.89
CA ILE A 57 25.05 -11.85 3.53
C ILE A 57 24.08 -10.70 3.76
N LEU A 58 24.20 -9.97 4.87
CA LEU A 58 23.36 -8.79 5.13
C LEU A 58 23.58 -7.71 4.07
N GLY A 59 24.84 -7.42 3.72
CA GLY A 59 25.20 -6.45 2.69
C GLY A 59 24.65 -6.84 1.32
N GLU A 60 24.80 -8.10 0.91
CA GLU A 60 24.20 -8.62 -0.30
C GLU A 60 22.68 -8.52 -0.28
N LYS A 61 22.05 -8.82 0.87
CA LYS A 61 20.59 -8.77 0.98
C LYS A 61 20.06 -7.33 0.89
N VAL A 62 20.74 -6.37 1.50
CA VAL A 62 20.43 -4.94 1.37
C VAL A 62 20.64 -4.46 -0.06
N SER A 63 21.75 -4.83 -0.71
CA SER A 63 22.00 -4.51 -2.12
C SER A 63 20.94 -5.13 -3.05
N ARG A 64 20.55 -6.39 -2.83
CA ARG A 64 19.43 -7.03 -3.56
C ARG A 64 18.11 -6.32 -3.31
N LEU A 65 17.86 -5.79 -2.10
CA LEU A 65 16.67 -4.98 -1.82
C LEU A 65 16.70 -3.66 -2.61
N GLU A 66 17.86 -3.01 -2.73
CA GLU A 66 18.05 -1.82 -3.57
C GLU A 66 17.78 -2.15 -5.06
N THR A 67 18.33 -3.24 -5.59
CA THR A 67 18.06 -3.67 -6.97
C THR A 67 16.60 -4.06 -7.20
N LYS A 68 15.99 -4.79 -6.25
CA LYS A 68 14.56 -5.13 -6.27
C LYS A 68 13.70 -3.87 -6.25
N LEU A 69 14.09 -2.87 -5.48
CA LEU A 69 13.41 -1.57 -5.42
C LEU A 69 13.48 -0.85 -6.76
N GLU A 70 14.65 -0.80 -7.39
CA GLU A 70 14.81 -0.16 -8.69
C GLU A 70 13.96 -0.88 -9.75
N THR A 71 13.99 -2.21 -9.73
CA THR A 71 13.15 -3.03 -10.62
C THR A 71 11.65 -2.82 -10.33
N PHE A 72 11.26 -2.75 -9.06
CA PHE A 72 9.90 -2.43 -8.64
C PHE A 72 9.50 -1.04 -9.12
N SER A 73 10.38 -0.04 -8.98
CA SER A 73 10.12 1.34 -9.41
C SER A 73 9.81 1.38 -10.90
N ARG A 74 10.67 0.81 -11.74
CA ARG A 74 10.46 0.77 -13.20
C ARG A 74 9.17 0.06 -13.57
N LYS A 75 8.91 -1.12 -12.96
CA LYS A 75 7.67 -1.88 -13.20
C LYS A 75 6.43 -1.13 -12.69
N SER A 76 6.55 -0.42 -11.57
CA SER A 76 5.46 0.33 -10.97
C SER A 76 5.04 1.52 -11.82
N GLU A 77 6.00 2.19 -12.46
CA GLU A 77 5.73 3.29 -13.40
C GLU A 77 4.95 2.78 -14.61
N SER A 78 5.42 1.69 -15.26
CA SER A 78 4.69 1.10 -16.40
C SER A 78 3.30 0.60 -16.02
N LEU A 79 3.16 -0.08 -14.88
CA LEU A 79 1.85 -0.50 -14.40
C LEU A 79 0.97 0.71 -14.05
N ALA A 80 1.53 1.85 -13.65
CA ALA A 80 0.78 3.05 -13.26
C ALA A 80 0.26 3.77 -14.48
N GLU A 81 1.06 3.83 -15.54
CA GLU A 81 0.63 4.28 -16.85
C GLU A 81 -0.50 3.41 -17.39
N ILE A 82 -0.33 2.08 -17.42
CA ILE A 82 -1.38 1.15 -17.88
C ILE A 82 -2.66 1.36 -17.08
N PHE A 83 -2.56 1.42 -15.75
CA PHE A 83 -3.70 1.60 -14.86
C PHE A 83 -4.39 2.96 -15.06
N SER A 84 -3.63 4.03 -15.25
CA SER A 84 -4.17 5.37 -15.51
C SER A 84 -4.86 5.43 -16.87
N ILE A 85 -4.26 4.82 -17.90
CA ILE A 85 -4.85 4.69 -19.24
C ILE A 85 -6.14 3.89 -19.16
N THR A 86 -6.15 2.74 -18.48
CA THR A 86 -7.35 1.90 -18.38
C THR A 86 -8.45 2.56 -17.57
N LEU A 87 -8.14 3.41 -16.59
CA LEU A 87 -9.13 4.18 -15.84
C LEU A 87 -9.71 5.36 -16.62
N LEU A 88 -8.91 6.01 -17.48
CA LEU A 88 -9.31 7.21 -18.22
C LEU A 88 -9.92 6.91 -19.59
N SER A 89 -9.35 5.97 -20.34
CA SER A 89 -9.77 5.65 -21.72
C SER A 89 -10.97 4.73 -21.78
N ALA A 90 -11.07 3.77 -20.86
CA ALA A 90 -12.15 2.80 -20.82
C ALA A 90 -13.56 3.43 -20.63
N PRO A 91 -13.76 4.46 -19.80
CA PRO A 91 -15.03 5.19 -19.76
C PRO A 91 -15.40 5.72 -21.13
N LEU A 92 -14.52 6.47 -21.82
CA LEU A 92 -14.76 7.02 -23.15
C LEU A 92 -15.16 5.94 -24.17
N MET A 93 -14.50 4.77 -24.10
CA MET A 93 -14.86 3.61 -24.92
C MET A 93 -16.25 3.06 -24.56
N LEU A 94 -16.53 2.84 -23.28
CA LEU A 94 -17.83 2.33 -22.79
C LEU A 94 -18.98 3.26 -23.18
N TYR A 95 -18.76 4.57 -23.14
CA TYR A 95 -19.74 5.57 -23.54
C TYR A 95 -19.97 5.59 -25.05
N SER A 96 -18.91 5.51 -25.86
CA SER A 96 -19.05 5.37 -27.31
C SER A 96 -19.83 4.11 -27.68
N LEU A 97 -19.53 3.00 -27.00
CA LEU A 97 -20.24 1.73 -27.16
C LEU A 97 -21.71 1.80 -26.72
N ALA A 98 -22.05 2.58 -25.71
CA ALA A 98 -23.45 2.73 -25.30
C ALA A 98 -24.33 3.37 -26.38
N LEU A 99 -23.75 4.25 -27.21
CA LEU A 99 -24.46 4.88 -28.33
C LEU A 99 -24.62 3.94 -29.54
N PHE A 100 -23.62 3.11 -29.84
CA PHE A 100 -23.58 2.30 -31.07
C PHE A 100 -23.89 0.80 -30.88
N ASN A 101 -23.55 0.22 -29.72
CA ASN A 101 -23.80 -1.20 -29.42
C ASN A 101 -23.98 -1.43 -27.90
N PRO A 102 -25.15 -1.07 -27.35
CA PRO A 102 -25.36 -1.03 -25.91
C PRO A 102 -25.36 -2.40 -25.24
N ARG A 103 -25.62 -3.49 -25.99
CA ARG A 103 -25.52 -4.86 -25.48
C ARG A 103 -24.09 -5.23 -25.06
N MET A 104 -23.09 -4.55 -25.61
CA MET A 104 -21.67 -4.77 -25.31
C MET A 104 -21.16 -4.00 -24.08
N VAL A 105 -21.95 -3.06 -23.52
CA VAL A 105 -21.52 -2.23 -22.38
C VAL A 105 -21.27 -3.09 -21.14
N ALA A 106 -22.20 -3.96 -20.78
CA ALA A 106 -22.06 -4.86 -19.63
C ALA A 106 -20.84 -5.80 -19.72
N PRO A 107 -20.67 -6.62 -20.78
CA PRO A 107 -19.53 -7.54 -20.86
C PRO A 107 -18.19 -6.79 -20.93
N LEU A 108 -18.12 -5.65 -21.62
CA LEU A 108 -16.87 -4.87 -21.67
C LEU A 108 -16.56 -4.22 -20.33
N THR A 109 -17.55 -3.72 -19.61
CA THR A 109 -17.39 -3.19 -18.24
C THR A 109 -16.78 -4.25 -17.33
N LEU A 110 -17.31 -5.48 -17.36
CA LEU A 110 -16.79 -6.60 -16.58
C LEU A 110 -15.35 -6.97 -16.99
N ALA A 111 -15.04 -6.97 -18.28
CA ALA A 111 -13.69 -7.23 -18.78
C ALA A 111 -12.70 -6.17 -18.27
N LEU A 112 -13.08 -4.90 -18.29
CA LEU A 112 -12.28 -3.78 -17.79
C LEU A 112 -12.10 -3.84 -16.28
N MET A 113 -13.14 -4.18 -15.52
CA MET A 113 -13.03 -4.40 -14.08
C MET A 113 -12.06 -5.53 -13.77
N THR A 114 -12.17 -6.65 -14.49
CA THR A 114 -11.30 -7.81 -14.34
C THR A 114 -9.84 -7.45 -14.64
N LEU A 115 -9.59 -6.75 -15.74
CA LEU A 115 -8.25 -6.28 -16.11
C LEU A 115 -7.63 -5.41 -15.02
N ASN A 116 -8.37 -4.43 -14.50
CA ASN A 116 -7.91 -3.57 -13.41
C ASN A 116 -7.65 -4.36 -12.11
N ALA A 117 -8.48 -5.35 -11.78
CA ALA A 117 -8.25 -6.23 -10.64
C ALA A 117 -6.94 -7.05 -10.79
N VAL A 118 -6.66 -7.57 -12.00
CA VAL A 118 -5.41 -8.26 -12.31
C VAL A 118 -4.20 -7.32 -12.17
N ILE A 119 -4.32 -6.06 -12.61
CA ILE A 119 -3.26 -5.06 -12.46
C ILE A 119 -2.96 -4.82 -10.97
N ILE A 120 -3.97 -4.64 -10.12
CA ILE A 120 -3.80 -4.45 -8.66
C ILE A 120 -3.14 -5.68 -8.01
N PHE A 121 -3.56 -6.87 -8.39
CA PHE A 121 -2.94 -8.10 -7.91
C PHE A 121 -1.46 -8.17 -8.29
N THR A 122 -1.13 -7.75 -9.52
CA THR A 122 0.25 -7.69 -10.02
C THR A 122 1.08 -6.68 -9.23
N TYR A 123 0.55 -5.50 -8.90
CA TYR A 123 1.25 -4.56 -8.02
C TYR A 123 1.60 -5.15 -6.65
N SER A 124 0.62 -5.80 -6.03
CA SER A 124 0.79 -6.42 -4.71
C SER A 124 1.84 -7.54 -4.73
N SER A 125 1.97 -8.26 -5.83
CA SER A 125 2.90 -9.38 -5.98
C SER A 125 4.34 -8.94 -6.31
N VAL A 126 4.52 -7.81 -7.01
CA VAL A 126 5.84 -7.25 -7.32
C VAL A 126 6.43 -6.49 -6.12
N TYR A 127 5.60 -6.01 -5.18
CA TYR A 127 6.09 -5.30 -4.00
C TYR A 127 7.05 -6.15 -3.15
N PRO A 128 8.26 -5.67 -2.82
CA PRO A 128 9.22 -6.40 -1.98
C PRO A 128 8.63 -6.69 -0.59
N ARG A 129 8.38 -7.97 -0.29
CA ARG A 129 7.71 -8.37 0.96
C ARG A 129 8.49 -7.96 2.20
N GLU A 130 9.82 -7.96 2.10
CA GLU A 130 10.76 -7.56 3.13
C GLU A 130 10.65 -6.07 3.49
N LEU A 131 10.04 -5.25 2.62
CA LEU A 131 9.77 -3.83 2.85
C LEU A 131 8.33 -3.56 3.32
N ARG A 132 7.53 -4.59 3.62
CA ARG A 132 6.20 -4.40 4.21
C ARG A 132 6.36 -3.97 5.66
N ALA A 133 6.36 -2.66 5.87
CA ALA A 133 6.52 -2.05 7.18
C ALA A 133 5.33 -2.31 8.13
N LEU A 134 4.20 -2.80 7.63
CA LEU A 134 2.92 -2.84 8.33
C LEU A 134 2.37 -4.27 8.44
N LYS A 135 2.04 -4.69 9.67
CA LYS A 135 1.34 -5.96 9.92
C LYS A 135 -0.14 -5.83 9.59
N VAL A 136 -0.59 -6.58 8.59
CA VAL A 136 -2.00 -6.65 8.23
C VAL A 136 -2.67 -7.72 9.09
N GLY A 137 -3.71 -7.34 9.82
CA GLY A 137 -4.52 -8.23 10.65
C GLY A 137 -5.90 -8.50 10.07
N PRO A 138 -6.74 -9.28 10.78
CA PRO A 138 -8.08 -9.65 10.32
C PRO A 138 -9.03 -8.43 10.23
N ILE A 139 -8.85 -7.43 11.09
CA ILE A 139 -9.64 -6.20 11.08
C ILE A 139 -9.52 -5.46 9.74
N GLN A 140 -8.34 -5.43 9.13
CA GLN A 140 -8.13 -4.75 7.85
C GLN A 140 -8.91 -5.42 6.71
N VAL A 141 -9.16 -6.74 6.79
CA VAL A 141 -10.00 -7.45 5.81
C VAL A 141 -11.46 -6.98 5.90
N ILE A 142 -11.97 -6.89 7.13
CA ILE A 142 -13.34 -6.42 7.39
C ILE A 142 -13.49 -4.96 6.92
N LEU A 143 -12.54 -4.10 7.28
CA LEU A 143 -12.54 -2.69 6.89
C LEU A 143 -12.39 -2.49 5.37
N ALA A 144 -11.64 -3.37 4.68
CA ALA A 144 -11.54 -3.34 3.23
C ALA A 144 -12.81 -3.84 2.52
N ALA A 145 -13.60 -4.70 3.16
CA ALA A 145 -14.86 -5.22 2.63
C ALA A 145 -16.04 -4.25 2.80
N LEU A 146 -16.04 -3.43 3.86
CA LEU A 146 -17.15 -2.53 4.19
C LEU A 146 -17.57 -1.59 3.03
N PRO A 147 -16.66 -0.98 2.25
CA PRO A 147 -17.04 -0.11 1.13
C PRO A 147 -17.81 -0.81 0.02
N PHE A 148 -17.66 -2.13 -0.14
CA PHE A 148 -18.40 -2.89 -1.15
C PHE A 148 -19.91 -2.91 -0.89
N ALA A 149 -20.36 -2.60 0.34
CA ALA A 149 -21.77 -2.41 0.65
C ALA A 149 -22.43 -1.30 -0.18
N SER A 150 -21.66 -0.33 -0.72
CA SER A 150 -22.19 0.70 -1.62
C SER A 150 -22.74 0.13 -2.93
N LEU A 151 -22.32 -1.08 -3.35
CA LEU A 151 -22.85 -1.74 -4.55
C LEU A 151 -24.34 -2.11 -4.41
N ALA A 152 -24.83 -2.34 -3.19
CA ALA A 152 -26.25 -2.58 -2.95
C ALA A 152 -27.11 -1.32 -3.18
N LEU A 153 -26.49 -0.15 -3.27
CA LEU A 153 -27.14 1.14 -3.42
C LEU A 153 -27.14 1.65 -4.87
N LEU A 154 -26.75 0.84 -5.86
CA LEU A 154 -26.66 1.24 -7.27
C LEU A 154 -27.98 1.76 -7.87
N SER A 155 -29.13 1.48 -7.26
CA SER A 155 -30.44 2.02 -7.65
C SER A 155 -30.67 3.46 -7.20
N LEU A 156 -29.84 4.00 -6.31
CA LEU A 156 -29.92 5.38 -5.82
C LEU A 156 -29.19 6.36 -6.77
N PRO A 157 -29.49 7.67 -6.69
CA PRO A 157 -28.77 8.70 -7.40
C PRO A 157 -27.23 8.58 -7.26
N PRO A 158 -26.45 8.74 -8.34
CA PRO A 158 -24.99 8.57 -8.32
C PRO A 158 -24.26 9.32 -7.19
N ALA A 159 -24.70 10.55 -6.89
CA ALA A 159 -24.16 11.35 -5.82
C ALA A 159 -24.32 10.71 -4.43
N LEU A 160 -25.48 10.09 -4.16
CA LEU A 160 -25.73 9.39 -2.90
C LEU A 160 -24.91 8.10 -2.79
N VAL A 161 -24.71 7.39 -3.91
CA VAL A 161 -23.90 6.16 -3.93
C VAL A 161 -22.42 6.46 -3.67
N LEU A 162 -21.89 7.54 -4.28
CA LEU A 162 -20.52 8.01 -4.00
C LEU A 162 -20.37 8.54 -2.56
N ALA A 163 -21.37 9.25 -2.04
CA ALA A 163 -21.39 9.68 -0.64
C ALA A 163 -21.41 8.47 0.31
N ALA A 164 -22.19 7.43 -0.01
CA ALA A 164 -22.21 6.19 0.75
C ALA A 164 -20.86 5.45 0.70
N LEU A 165 -20.20 5.42 -0.46
CA LEU A 165 -18.84 4.87 -0.60
C LEU A 165 -17.84 5.59 0.32
N ALA A 166 -17.89 6.92 0.36
CA ALA A 166 -17.06 7.72 1.26
C ALA A 166 -17.40 7.47 2.74
N ALA A 167 -18.69 7.37 3.09
CA ALA A 167 -19.14 7.11 4.45
C ALA A 167 -18.74 5.71 4.95
N PHE A 168 -18.96 4.67 4.14
CA PHE A 168 -18.59 3.30 4.48
C PHE A 168 -17.08 3.07 4.55
N SER A 169 -16.27 3.89 3.88
CA SER A 169 -14.80 3.82 3.99
C SER A 169 -14.22 4.60 5.16
N LEU A 170 -14.98 5.50 5.79
CA LEU A 170 -14.48 6.39 6.85
C LEU A 170 -13.94 5.65 8.09
N PRO A 171 -14.59 4.60 8.62
CA PRO A 171 -14.02 3.84 9.74
C PRO A 171 -12.68 3.19 9.38
N GLY A 172 -12.59 2.67 8.16
CA GLY A 172 -11.37 2.07 7.62
C GLY A 172 -10.26 3.10 7.44
N PHE A 173 -10.60 4.30 6.94
CA PHE A 173 -9.69 5.43 6.81
C PHE A 173 -9.09 5.82 8.16
N LEU A 174 -9.92 6.08 9.17
CA LEU A 174 -9.47 6.51 10.50
C LEU A 174 -8.56 5.46 11.15
N TYR A 175 -8.97 4.19 11.11
CA TYR A 175 -8.16 3.11 11.65
C TYR A 175 -6.82 2.98 10.93
N ASN A 176 -6.82 2.91 9.60
CA ASN A 176 -5.58 2.74 8.82
C ASN A 176 -4.67 3.97 8.91
N PHE A 177 -5.23 5.18 8.97
CA PHE A 177 -4.47 6.41 9.15
C PHE A 177 -3.73 6.42 10.49
N THR A 178 -4.41 6.10 11.60
CA THR A 178 -3.74 6.02 12.91
C THR A 178 -2.66 4.92 12.95
N LEU A 179 -2.86 3.85 12.20
CA LEU A 179 -1.91 2.75 12.13
C LEU A 179 -0.66 3.15 11.33
N VAL A 180 -0.82 3.82 10.19
CA VAL A 180 0.28 4.37 9.38
C VAL A 180 1.07 5.43 10.17
N THR A 181 0.39 6.34 10.87
CA THR A 181 1.09 7.36 11.67
C THR A 181 1.86 6.73 12.83
N ARG A 182 1.31 5.70 13.48
CA ARG A 182 2.02 4.94 14.51
C ARG A 182 3.26 4.24 13.94
N VAL A 183 3.17 3.62 12.76
CA VAL A 183 4.33 3.00 12.10
C VAL A 183 5.41 4.05 11.79
N GLN A 184 5.05 5.19 11.20
CA GLN A 184 6.02 6.25 10.92
C GLN A 184 6.68 6.79 12.19
N ARG A 185 5.93 6.91 13.28
CA ARG A 185 6.46 7.30 14.60
C ARG A 185 7.42 6.25 15.14
N GLU A 186 7.05 4.96 15.13
CA GLU A 186 7.94 3.87 15.56
C GLU A 186 9.26 3.87 14.76
N LEU A 187 9.19 4.07 13.44
CA LEU A 187 10.37 4.10 12.58
C LEU A 187 11.31 5.28 12.90
N ARG A 188 10.77 6.48 13.14
CA ARG A 188 11.56 7.64 13.56
C ARG A 188 12.16 7.45 14.95
N GLU A 189 11.37 6.95 15.90
CA GLU A 189 11.84 6.65 17.24
C GLU A 189 13.02 5.66 17.22
N ASN A 190 12.97 4.61 16.38
CA ASN A 190 14.07 3.66 16.25
C ASN A 190 15.35 4.33 15.73
N LEU A 191 15.24 5.25 14.76
CA LEU A 191 16.40 5.98 14.26
C LEU A 191 16.99 6.88 15.36
N GLU A 192 16.16 7.56 16.12
CA GLU A 192 16.61 8.38 17.26
C GLU A 192 17.31 7.53 18.32
N LEU A 193 16.77 6.36 18.65
CA LEU A 193 17.39 5.41 19.58
C LEU A 193 18.76 4.95 19.08
N LEU A 194 18.86 4.59 17.80
CA LEU A 194 20.12 4.20 17.17
C LEU A 194 21.15 5.33 17.19
N VAL A 195 20.77 6.57 16.90
CA VAL A 195 21.66 7.74 16.95
C VAL A 195 22.17 7.97 18.38
N ARG A 196 21.28 7.91 19.37
CA ARG A 196 21.65 8.08 20.78
C ARG A 196 22.61 6.98 21.26
N VAL A 197 22.31 5.71 20.95
CA VAL A 197 23.17 4.59 21.34
C VAL A 197 24.51 4.65 20.60
N ALA A 198 24.54 4.98 19.31
CA ALA A 198 25.78 5.13 18.55
C ALA A 198 26.69 6.25 19.08
N SER A 199 26.12 7.29 19.72
CA SER A 199 26.88 8.37 20.36
C SER A 199 27.49 7.97 21.72
N ALA A 200 26.93 6.96 22.38
CA ALA A 200 27.37 6.49 23.70
C ALA A 200 27.21 4.96 23.82
N PRO A 201 27.95 4.16 23.01
CA PRO A 201 27.70 2.72 22.87
C PRO A 201 27.91 1.96 24.19
N PHE A 202 28.98 2.26 24.93
CA PHE A 202 29.28 1.65 26.23
C PHE A 202 28.30 2.01 27.36
N HIS A 203 27.36 2.92 27.11
CA HIS A 203 26.35 3.38 28.05
C HIS A 203 24.93 3.22 27.49
N ALA A 204 24.73 2.31 26.53
CA ALA A 204 23.45 2.11 25.86
C ALA A 204 22.25 2.01 26.83
N PHE A 205 22.36 1.25 27.93
CA PHE A 205 21.29 1.14 28.93
C PHE A 205 21.12 2.35 29.86
N LYS A 206 22.15 3.19 30.02
CA LYS A 206 21.99 4.49 30.69
C LYS A 206 21.23 5.46 29.79
N THR A 207 21.44 5.35 28.47
CA THR A 207 20.84 6.23 27.46
C THR A 207 19.40 5.80 27.10
N VAL A 208 19.14 4.50 27.08
CA VAL A 208 17.84 3.91 26.73
C VAL A 208 17.49 2.81 27.73
N LYS A 209 16.39 3.00 28.45
CA LYS A 209 15.92 1.99 29.41
C LYS A 209 15.61 0.66 28.71
N PRO A 210 16.06 -0.49 29.26
CA PRO A 210 15.84 -1.80 28.65
C PRO A 210 14.35 -2.12 28.43
N GLU A 211 13.48 -1.68 29.36
CA GLU A 211 12.04 -1.89 29.23
C GLU A 211 11.48 -1.23 27.96
N LYS A 212 12.02 -0.10 27.51
CA LYS A 212 11.54 0.58 26.28
C LYS A 212 11.92 -0.18 24.99
N LEU A 213 12.96 -1.01 25.04
CA LEU A 213 13.40 -1.81 23.89
C LEU A 213 12.56 -3.09 23.76
N LEU A 214 12.21 -3.70 24.89
CA LEU A 214 11.49 -4.99 24.93
C LEU A 214 9.97 -4.86 25.09
N ALA A 215 9.49 -3.86 25.82
CA ALA A 215 8.06 -3.69 26.09
C ALA A 215 7.39 -2.90 24.96
N GLY A 216 6.67 -3.59 24.09
CA GLY A 216 5.84 -2.93 23.08
C GLY A 216 5.01 -3.88 22.24
N LYS A 217 3.72 -3.54 22.06
CA LYS A 217 2.92 -4.07 20.95
C LYS A 217 3.29 -3.31 19.68
N PHE A 218 4.40 -3.70 19.06
CA PHE A 218 4.91 -3.06 17.85
C PHE A 218 4.02 -3.37 16.66
N VAL A 219 3.63 -2.31 15.95
CA VAL A 219 2.81 -2.42 14.73
C VAL A 219 3.69 -2.68 13.51
N SER A 220 4.93 -2.18 13.53
CA SER A 220 5.88 -2.43 12.45
C SER A 220 6.56 -3.79 12.55
N ASN A 221 6.90 -4.39 11.40
CA ASN A 221 7.73 -5.60 11.31
C ASN A 221 9.21 -5.33 11.64
N LEU A 222 9.72 -4.14 11.29
CA LEU A 222 11.14 -3.79 11.46
C LEU A 222 11.48 -3.36 12.89
N THR A 223 10.53 -2.76 13.62
CA THR A 223 10.75 -2.23 14.97
C THR A 223 11.24 -3.28 15.97
N PRO A 224 10.61 -4.46 16.11
CA PRO A 224 11.07 -5.49 17.04
C PRO A 224 12.53 -5.86 16.79
N SER A 225 12.93 -6.03 15.54
CA SER A 225 14.26 -6.50 15.16
C SER A 225 15.32 -5.47 15.50
N VAL A 226 15.09 -4.20 15.15
CA VAL A 226 16.02 -3.12 15.47
C VAL A 226 16.16 -2.91 16.97
N ARG A 227 15.04 -2.91 17.71
CA ARG A 227 15.06 -2.75 19.17
C ARG A 227 15.68 -3.94 19.87
N LEU A 228 15.47 -5.15 19.35
CA LEU A 228 16.08 -6.37 19.90
C LEU A 228 17.58 -6.40 19.60
N SER A 229 18.03 -6.04 18.39
CA SER A 229 19.46 -5.86 18.09
C SER A 229 20.09 -4.87 19.06
N LEU A 230 19.47 -3.70 19.25
CA LEU A 230 19.93 -2.70 20.22
C LEU A 230 20.01 -3.25 21.64
N PHE A 231 18.99 -3.98 22.08
CA PHE A 231 18.95 -4.56 23.42
C PHE A 231 20.06 -5.60 23.61
N LEU A 232 20.23 -6.53 22.67
CA LEU A 232 21.23 -7.60 22.77
C LEU A 232 22.67 -7.07 22.67
N SER A 233 22.91 -6.08 21.79
CA SER A 233 24.21 -5.39 21.74
C SER A 233 24.48 -4.56 23.00
N ALA A 234 23.45 -4.03 23.67
CA ALA A 234 23.63 -3.37 24.96
C ALA A 234 23.87 -4.38 26.11
N TYR A 235 23.28 -5.57 26.02
CA TYR A 235 23.35 -6.62 27.04
C TYR A 235 24.68 -7.38 27.04
N TRP A 236 25.20 -7.74 25.86
CA TRP A 236 26.42 -8.56 25.75
C TRP A 236 27.69 -7.77 25.46
N GLY A 237 27.60 -6.46 25.30
CA GLY A 237 28.73 -5.60 24.96
C GLY A 237 28.56 -4.98 23.58
N THR A 238 28.95 -3.72 23.49
CA THR A 238 28.60 -2.86 22.35
C THR A 238 29.87 -2.36 21.68
N ASP A 239 30.07 -2.71 20.42
CA ASP A 239 31.07 -2.09 19.57
C ASP A 239 30.49 -0.85 18.86
N ARG A 240 31.28 0.24 18.84
CA ARG A 240 30.92 1.48 18.17
C ARG A 240 30.76 1.26 16.66
N GLU A 241 31.62 0.45 16.03
CA GLU A 241 31.52 0.18 14.60
C GLU A 241 30.28 -0.64 14.28
N ALA A 242 29.96 -1.66 15.09
CA ALA A 242 28.72 -2.43 14.97
C ALA A 242 27.46 -1.54 15.06
N MET A 243 27.40 -0.61 16.03
CA MET A 243 26.26 0.31 16.20
C MET A 243 26.13 1.32 15.06
N LEU A 244 27.25 1.86 14.56
CA LEU A 244 27.25 2.72 13.38
C LEU A 244 26.81 1.94 12.14
N GLY A 245 27.24 0.69 12.00
CA GLY A 245 26.80 -0.22 10.94
C GLY A 245 25.29 -0.45 10.95
N LEU A 246 24.72 -0.81 12.12
CA LEU A 246 23.28 -1.00 12.29
C LEU A 246 22.50 0.28 11.97
N LYS A 247 22.96 1.44 12.48
CA LYS A 247 22.35 2.74 12.18
C LYS A 247 22.35 3.01 10.67
N ASN A 248 23.50 2.88 10.00
CA ASN A 248 23.64 3.19 8.58
C ASN A 248 22.77 2.26 7.71
N THR A 249 22.72 0.96 8.04
CA THR A 249 21.86 -0.01 7.35
C THR A 249 20.39 0.34 7.55
N TYR A 250 19.98 0.67 8.77
CA TYR A 250 18.60 1.07 9.06
C TYR A 250 18.20 2.36 8.32
N GLU A 251 19.08 3.36 8.28
CA GLU A 251 18.87 4.63 7.59
C GLU A 251 18.73 4.45 6.07
N LYS A 252 19.48 3.50 5.48
CA LYS A 252 19.28 3.11 4.07
C LYS A 252 17.89 2.52 3.84
N ILE A 253 17.45 1.58 4.68
CA ILE A 253 16.10 0.98 4.60
C ILE A 253 15.02 2.05 4.74
N LEU A 254 15.16 3.00 5.66
CA LEU A 254 14.19 4.10 5.82
C LEU A 254 14.12 5.01 4.60
N ARG A 255 15.26 5.37 4.01
CA ARG A 255 15.29 6.18 2.77
C ARG A 255 14.55 5.48 1.63
N ILE A 256 14.73 4.17 1.51
CA ILE A 256 14.02 3.32 0.54
C ILE A 256 12.50 3.35 0.80
N LEU A 257 12.05 3.18 2.05
CA LEU A 257 10.63 3.21 2.38
C LEU A 257 9.99 4.58 2.12
N HIS A 258 10.67 5.67 2.48
CA HIS A 258 10.16 7.02 2.25
C HIS A 258 10.07 7.37 0.76
N SER A 259 11.02 6.92 -0.06
CA SER A 259 10.98 7.19 -1.51
C SER A 259 9.80 6.48 -2.19
N LEU A 260 9.48 5.25 -1.77
CA LEU A 260 8.27 4.54 -2.22
C LEU A 260 6.99 5.27 -1.84
N GLN A 261 6.87 5.67 -0.57
CA GLN A 261 5.69 6.36 -0.06
C GLN A 261 5.48 7.72 -0.75
N ALA A 262 6.55 8.48 -0.97
CA ALA A 262 6.48 9.77 -1.64
C ALA A 262 6.01 9.64 -3.09
N ARG A 263 6.53 8.65 -3.84
CA ARG A 263 6.10 8.36 -5.22
C ARG A 263 4.65 7.92 -5.28
N ALA A 264 4.25 7.02 -4.39
CA ALA A 264 2.87 6.54 -4.34
C ALA A 264 1.89 7.68 -3.96
N LEU A 265 2.31 8.62 -3.11
CA LEU A 265 1.55 9.83 -2.80
C LEU A 265 1.43 10.75 -4.00
N LEU A 266 2.52 11.01 -4.75
CA LEU A 266 2.46 11.81 -5.98
C LEU A 266 1.52 11.18 -7.02
N ASN A 267 1.67 9.88 -7.28
CA ASN A 267 0.76 9.13 -8.15
C ASN A 267 -0.68 9.13 -7.60
N GLY A 268 -0.83 9.15 -6.27
CA GLY A 268 -2.10 9.25 -5.59
C GLY A 268 -2.75 10.63 -5.63
N LEU A 269 -2.00 11.69 -5.96
CA LEU A 269 -2.55 13.02 -6.18
C LEU A 269 -2.92 13.23 -7.64
N THR A 270 -2.08 12.79 -8.57
CA THR A 270 -2.34 12.93 -10.02
C THR A 270 -3.59 12.16 -10.44
N ASN A 271 -3.79 10.95 -9.92
CA ASN A 271 -4.95 10.13 -10.28
C ASN A 271 -6.26 10.58 -9.60
N LEU A 272 -6.23 11.39 -8.54
CA LEU A 272 -7.45 12.05 -8.05
C LEU A 272 -8.03 13.01 -9.11
N VAL A 273 -7.17 13.66 -9.90
CA VAL A 273 -7.60 14.44 -11.06
C VAL A 273 -8.25 13.53 -12.10
N GLY A 274 -7.70 12.34 -12.32
CA GLY A 274 -8.30 11.36 -13.22
C GLY A 274 -9.70 10.91 -12.77
N LEU A 275 -9.90 10.65 -11.48
CA LEU A 275 -11.21 10.32 -10.92
C LEU A 275 -12.19 11.49 -10.96
N PHE A 276 -11.71 12.72 -10.77
CA PHE A 276 -12.51 13.92 -10.97
C PHE A 276 -12.99 14.01 -12.42
N LEU A 277 -12.08 13.88 -13.39
CA LEU A 277 -12.42 13.91 -14.82
C LEU A 277 -13.38 12.79 -15.20
N LEU A 278 -13.21 11.61 -14.61
CA LEU A 278 -14.11 10.48 -14.81
C LEU A 278 -15.52 10.77 -14.28
N GLY A 279 -15.65 11.30 -13.06
CA GLY A 279 -16.95 11.72 -12.51
C GLY A 279 -17.61 12.81 -13.37
N PHE A 280 -16.81 13.77 -13.84
CA PHE A 280 -17.25 14.84 -14.73
C PHE A 280 -17.77 14.31 -16.07
N ALA A 281 -16.99 13.44 -16.74
CA ALA A 281 -17.38 12.81 -18.00
C ALA A 281 -18.65 11.97 -17.83
N SER A 282 -18.76 11.19 -16.74
CA SER A 282 -19.95 10.41 -16.45
C SER A 282 -21.20 11.29 -16.32
N SER A 283 -21.09 12.45 -15.69
CA SER A 283 -22.22 13.39 -15.56
C SER A 283 -22.65 13.96 -16.91
N LEU A 284 -21.71 14.44 -17.72
CA LEU A 284 -22.03 15.00 -19.03
C LEU A 284 -22.72 13.97 -19.92
N ILE A 285 -22.29 12.72 -19.85
CA ILE A 285 -22.79 11.66 -20.72
C ILE A 285 -24.16 11.16 -20.27
N SER A 286 -24.41 11.02 -18.96
CA SER A 286 -25.77 10.78 -18.47
C SER A 286 -26.73 11.88 -18.94
N GLN A 287 -26.32 13.16 -18.87
CA GLN A 287 -27.14 14.27 -19.36
C GLN A 287 -27.36 14.23 -20.88
N LEU A 288 -26.33 13.91 -21.66
CA LEU A 288 -26.46 13.74 -23.10
C LEU A 288 -27.42 12.60 -23.43
N LEU A 289 -27.27 11.43 -22.80
CA LEU A 289 -28.15 10.28 -23.01
C LEU A 289 -29.61 10.58 -22.62
N GLU A 290 -29.84 11.29 -21.51
CA GLU A 290 -31.18 11.76 -21.14
C GLU A 290 -31.77 12.73 -22.18
N SER A 291 -30.97 13.67 -22.69
CA SER A 291 -31.42 14.63 -23.71
C SER A 291 -31.75 13.95 -25.05
N ILE A 292 -30.93 12.98 -25.44
CA ILE A 292 -31.02 12.16 -26.64
C ILE A 292 -32.24 11.23 -26.57
N ALA A 293 -32.49 10.61 -25.41
CA ALA A 293 -33.66 9.75 -25.18
C ALA A 293 -35.00 10.50 -25.24
N ARG A 294 -35.02 11.82 -25.02
CA ARG A 294 -36.23 12.66 -25.17
C ARG A 294 -36.58 12.95 -26.62
N VAL A 295 -35.66 12.73 -27.56
CA VAL A 295 -35.90 12.94 -29.00
C VAL A 295 -36.36 11.62 -29.62
N GLU A 296 -37.65 11.52 -29.97
CA GLU A 296 -38.30 10.31 -30.52
C GLU A 296 -37.59 9.69 -31.75
N LEU A 297 -36.75 10.46 -32.45
CA LEU A 297 -35.99 10.01 -33.63
C LEU A 297 -35.04 8.83 -33.36
N LEU A 298 -34.59 8.60 -32.13
CA LEU A 298 -33.57 7.56 -31.85
C LEU A 298 -34.10 6.18 -31.52
N GLN A 299 -35.42 6.04 -31.27
CA GLN A 299 -36.06 4.72 -31.27
C GLN A 299 -35.97 4.06 -32.64
N SER A 300 -35.85 4.85 -33.72
CA SER A 300 -35.63 4.36 -35.09
C SER A 300 -34.21 3.88 -35.39
N VAL A 301 -33.23 4.22 -34.53
CA VAL A 301 -31.79 3.89 -34.69
C VAL A 301 -31.37 2.70 -33.81
N GLY A 302 -32.29 2.13 -33.03
CA GLY A 302 -32.04 0.94 -32.21
C GLY A 302 -31.36 1.20 -30.86
N VAL A 303 -31.40 2.45 -30.37
CA VAL A 303 -30.99 2.77 -28.99
C VAL A 303 -31.99 2.10 -28.02
N PRO A 304 -31.53 1.34 -27.02
CA PRO A 304 -32.38 0.50 -26.18
C PRO A 304 -33.32 1.34 -25.32
N ALA A 305 -34.51 0.78 -25.09
CA ALA A 305 -35.53 1.36 -24.23
C ALA A 305 -35.13 1.46 -22.73
N ASP A 306 -34.00 0.88 -22.31
CA ASP A 306 -33.56 0.84 -20.91
C ASP A 306 -32.26 1.64 -20.67
N VAL A 307 -32.39 2.97 -20.72
CA VAL A 307 -31.31 3.94 -20.39
C VAL A 307 -30.84 3.76 -18.94
N ARG A 308 -31.76 3.40 -18.02
CA ARG A 308 -31.45 3.19 -16.60
C ARG A 308 -30.50 2.02 -16.38
N GLY A 309 -30.64 0.94 -17.14
CA GLY A 309 -29.71 -0.19 -17.09
C GLY A 309 -28.27 0.22 -17.45
N LEU A 310 -28.08 1.10 -18.45
CA LEU A 310 -26.76 1.58 -18.85
C LEU A 310 -26.12 2.49 -17.79
N GLU A 311 -26.90 3.37 -17.17
CA GLU A 311 -26.44 4.25 -16.09
C GLU A 311 -25.93 3.45 -14.88
N GLN A 312 -26.59 2.34 -14.55
CA GLN A 312 -26.15 1.47 -13.46
C GLN A 312 -24.78 0.83 -13.75
N TRP A 313 -24.51 0.44 -15.00
CA TRP A 313 -23.19 -0.09 -15.39
C TRP A 313 -22.10 0.97 -15.32
N PHE A 314 -22.39 2.21 -15.73
CA PHE A 314 -21.44 3.32 -15.59
C PHE A 314 -21.16 3.64 -14.13
N LEU A 315 -22.19 3.67 -13.28
CA LEU A 315 -22.04 3.90 -11.84
C LEU A 315 -21.25 2.76 -11.17
N ALA A 316 -21.55 1.51 -11.52
CA ALA A 316 -20.80 0.35 -11.03
C ALA A 316 -19.32 0.44 -11.43
N TYR A 317 -19.03 0.83 -12.67
CA TYR A 317 -17.67 1.07 -13.13
C TYR A 317 -16.98 2.21 -12.37
N LEU A 318 -17.67 3.32 -12.12
CA LEU A 318 -17.14 4.45 -11.35
C LEU A 318 -16.78 4.06 -9.92
N LEU A 319 -17.64 3.31 -9.23
CA LEU A 319 -17.36 2.78 -7.89
C LEU A 319 -16.17 1.84 -7.91
N PHE A 320 -16.16 0.91 -8.87
CA PHE A 320 -15.05 -0.01 -9.04
C PHE A 320 -13.75 0.74 -9.33
N ALA A 321 -13.76 1.75 -10.18
CA ALA A 321 -12.61 2.60 -10.48
C ALA A 321 -12.05 3.26 -9.21
N CYS A 322 -12.91 3.81 -8.35
CA CYS A 322 -12.51 4.39 -7.06
C CYS A 322 -11.86 3.34 -6.14
N MET A 323 -12.44 2.14 -6.04
CA MET A 323 -11.90 1.03 -5.23
C MET A 323 -10.59 0.49 -5.78
N ALA A 324 -10.56 0.25 -7.09
CA ALA A 324 -9.40 -0.24 -7.83
C ALA A 324 -8.22 0.71 -7.65
N TYR A 325 -8.48 2.01 -7.81
CA TYR A 325 -7.49 3.06 -7.63
C TYR A 325 -6.92 3.07 -6.21
N SER A 326 -7.81 3.08 -5.22
CA SER A 326 -7.43 3.11 -3.81
C SER A 326 -6.64 1.86 -3.41
N GLY A 327 -7.02 0.69 -3.96
CA GLY A 327 -6.31 -0.57 -3.81
C GLY A 327 -4.93 -0.56 -4.47
N GLY A 328 -4.83 0.00 -5.69
CA GLY A 328 -3.58 0.16 -6.43
C GLY A 328 -2.57 1.04 -5.70
N ILE A 329 -2.96 2.23 -5.24
CA ILE A 329 -2.08 3.11 -4.46
C ILE A 329 -1.66 2.44 -3.15
N SER A 330 -2.57 1.75 -2.49
CA SER A 330 -2.26 1.04 -1.24
C SER A 330 -1.26 -0.09 -1.46
N ALA A 331 -1.41 -0.85 -2.55
CA ALA A 331 -0.46 -1.87 -2.96
C ALA A 331 0.92 -1.27 -3.29
N LEU A 332 0.95 -0.09 -3.93
CA LEU A 332 2.19 0.63 -4.22
C LEU A 332 2.88 1.21 -2.99
N SER A 333 2.10 1.81 -2.08
CA SER A 333 2.62 2.54 -0.91
C SER A 333 3.06 1.61 0.22
N PHE A 334 2.32 0.51 0.41
CA PHE A 334 2.42 -0.34 1.60
C PHE A 334 2.53 -1.83 1.27
N GLY A 335 2.50 -2.21 0.00
CA GLY A 335 2.58 -3.61 -0.43
C GLY A 335 1.31 -4.42 -0.19
N THR A 336 0.18 -3.78 0.09
CA THR A 336 -1.10 -4.46 0.31
C THR A 336 -2.31 -3.64 -0.16
N PRO A 337 -3.23 -4.22 -0.93
CA PRO A 337 -4.48 -3.54 -1.31
C PRO A 337 -5.49 -3.46 -0.16
N LEU A 338 -5.28 -4.19 0.93
CA LEU A 338 -6.18 -4.18 2.10
C LEU A 338 -6.23 -2.83 2.84
N LEU A 339 -5.29 -1.94 2.53
CA LEU A 339 -5.30 -0.56 3.01
C LEU A 339 -6.09 0.39 2.10
N LEU A 340 -6.84 -0.12 1.11
CA LEU A 340 -7.69 0.71 0.22
C LEU A 340 -8.56 1.74 0.95
N PRO A 341 -9.11 1.51 2.17
CA PRO A 341 -9.93 2.53 2.82
C PRO A 341 -9.15 3.79 3.18
N LEU A 342 -7.81 3.76 3.18
CA LEU A 342 -6.97 4.93 3.40
C LEU A 342 -7.13 5.98 2.29
N TRP A 343 -7.40 5.56 1.05
CA TRP A 343 -7.49 6.45 -0.11
C TRP A 343 -8.92 6.61 -0.64
N LEU A 344 -9.81 5.68 -0.27
CA LEU A 344 -11.15 5.62 -0.84
C LEU A 344 -12.04 6.84 -0.56
N PRO A 345 -12.02 7.47 0.63
CA PRO A 345 -12.79 8.69 0.85
C PRO A 345 -12.37 9.81 -0.10
N ALA A 346 -11.06 10.02 -0.29
CA ALA A 346 -10.54 11.03 -1.20
C ALA A 346 -10.92 10.72 -2.66
N ALA A 347 -10.81 9.44 -3.06
CA ALA A 347 -11.22 8.97 -4.39
C ALA A 347 -12.72 9.22 -4.65
N ALA A 348 -13.57 8.84 -3.70
CA ALA A 348 -15.01 9.02 -3.79
C ALA A 348 -15.41 10.50 -3.83
N LEU A 349 -14.78 11.34 -3.00
CA LEU A 349 -15.01 12.79 -3.00
C LEU A 349 -14.55 13.46 -4.29
N ALA A 350 -13.42 13.04 -4.87
CA ALA A 350 -12.95 13.55 -6.15
C ALA A 350 -13.93 13.21 -7.28
N ALA A 351 -14.40 11.96 -7.34
CA ALA A 351 -15.41 11.54 -8.30
C ALA A 351 -16.75 12.30 -8.10
N LEU A 352 -17.17 12.52 -6.85
CA LEU A 352 -18.38 13.27 -6.52
C LEU A 352 -18.28 14.75 -6.92
N ALA A 353 -17.12 15.37 -6.69
CA ALA A 353 -16.85 16.74 -7.10
C ALA A 353 -16.90 16.87 -8.64
N GLY A 354 -16.31 15.91 -9.35
CA GLY A 354 -16.39 15.84 -10.81
C GLY A 354 -17.82 15.72 -11.31
N LEU A 355 -18.59 14.81 -10.72
CA LEU A 355 -20.00 14.59 -11.05
C LEU A 355 -20.84 15.86 -10.82
N SER A 356 -20.61 16.56 -9.72
CA SER A 356 -21.31 17.81 -9.40
C SER A 356 -20.94 18.94 -10.36
N ALA A 357 -19.66 19.07 -10.72
CA ALA A 357 -19.18 20.06 -11.67
C ALA A 357 -19.75 19.84 -13.08
N GLY A 358 -19.79 18.60 -13.55
CA GLY A 358 -20.40 18.25 -14.84
C GLY A 358 -21.88 18.61 -14.88
N ARG A 359 -22.61 18.32 -13.79
CA ARG A 359 -24.04 18.61 -13.70
C ARG A 359 -24.36 20.10 -13.83
N ASN A 360 -23.55 20.95 -13.21
CA ASN A 360 -23.74 22.41 -13.19
C ASN A 360 -23.42 23.07 -14.53
N LEU A 361 -22.54 22.49 -15.35
CA LEU A 361 -22.08 23.12 -16.60
C LEU A 361 -23.21 23.23 -17.65
N VAL A 362 -24.10 22.23 -17.70
CA VAL A 362 -25.21 22.19 -18.66
C VAL A 362 -26.40 23.06 -18.21
N ILE A 363 -26.64 23.20 -16.90
CA ILE A 363 -27.73 24.04 -16.34
C ILE A 363 -27.53 25.53 -16.66
N ILE A 364 -26.30 25.96 -16.94
CA ILE A 364 -25.99 27.37 -17.28
C ILE A 364 -26.24 27.66 -18.78
N HIS A 365 -26.39 26.63 -19.63
CA HIS A 365 -26.45 26.76 -21.10
C HIS A 365 -27.69 26.13 -21.76
N GLY A 366 -28.64 25.61 -20.98
CA GLY A 366 -29.95 25.14 -21.45
C GLY A 366 -31.06 25.83 -20.69
#